data_AF-A0A959KJK8-F1
#
_entry.id   AF-A0A959KJK8-F1
#
_cell.length_a   1.000
_cell.length_b   1.000
_cell.length_c   1.000
_cell.angle_alpha   90.00
_cell.angle_beta   90.00
_cell.angle_gamma   90.00
#
_symmetry.space_group_name_H-M   'P 1'
#
loop_
_entity.id
_entity.type
_entity.pdbx_description
1 polymer ?
#
loop_
_entity_poly.entity_id
_entity_poly.type
_entity_poly.pdbx_seq_one_letter_code
_entity_poly.pdbx_strand_id
1 'polypeptide(L)'
;GRMQFVPFIVTILGIVLTDLLMGIAMGMAVAIFFVLYNNYKKPYFFYPEKHRDGEPIRIELAEDVTFLNKASIMQTLNHMPTGSKVIIDASKTVNIDPDVIEIIEDFRQSTQYKNIELEFEGLTVKRTPTLAKEFTQFVGNGNGQSVLESMN
;
A
#
# COMPACT_ATOMS: atom_id res chain seq x y z
N GLY A 1 -33.01 9.25 -51.35
CA GLY A 1 -33.06 9.29 -49.88
C GLY A 1 -31.87 8.60 -49.24
N ARG A 2 -31.89 7.27 -49.11
CA ARG A 2 -30.91 6.50 -48.31
C ARG A 2 -29.45 6.59 -48.78
N MET A 3 -29.19 6.65 -50.09
CA MET A 3 -27.81 6.72 -50.63
C MET A 3 -27.11 8.05 -50.35
N GLN A 4 -27.85 9.13 -50.05
CA GLN A 4 -27.29 10.44 -49.74
C GLN A 4 -27.05 10.63 -48.24
N PHE A 5 -27.67 9.78 -47.40
CA PHE A 5 -27.51 9.79 -45.95
C PHE A 5 -26.20 9.12 -45.50
N VAL A 6 -25.73 8.13 -46.27
CA VAL A 6 -24.47 7.42 -46.03
C VAL A 6 -23.28 8.37 -45.96
N PRO A 7 -23.00 9.23 -46.95
CA PRO A 7 -21.88 10.15 -46.88
C PRO A 7 -21.97 11.12 -45.69
N PHE A 8 -23.17 11.56 -45.29
CA PHE A 8 -23.35 12.46 -44.14
C PHE A 8 -22.95 11.81 -42.80
N ILE A 9 -23.38 10.57 -42.57
CA ILE A 9 -22.98 9.80 -41.38
C ILE A 9 -21.48 9.48 -41.39
N VAL A 10 -20.92 9.17 -42.55
CA VAL A 10 -19.46 8.93 -42.70
C VAL A 10 -18.66 10.17 -42.30
N THR A 11 -19.09 11.37 -42.70
CA THR A 11 -18.39 12.61 -42.32
C THR A 11 -18.52 12.91 -40.83
N ILE A 12 -19.70 12.74 -40.23
CA ILE A 12 -19.91 12.93 -38.79
C ILE A 12 -19.06 11.95 -37.99
N LEU A 13 -19.11 10.66 -38.34
CA LEU A 13 -18.29 9.65 -37.69
C LEU A 13 -16.80 9.89 -37.93
N GLY A 14 -16.42 10.33 -39.12
CA GLY A 14 -15.05 10.73 -39.42
C GLY A 14 -14.55 11.78 -38.44
N ILE A 15 -15.18 12.96 -38.41
CA ILE A 15 -14.78 14.08 -37.55
C ILE A 15 -14.83 13.70 -36.07
N VAL A 16 -15.92 13.08 -35.62
CA VAL A 16 -16.09 12.68 -34.23
C VAL A 16 -15.03 11.63 -33.84
N LEU A 17 -14.81 10.59 -34.63
CA LEU A 17 -13.83 9.56 -34.27
C LEU A 17 -12.38 10.06 -34.36
N THR A 18 -12.06 10.99 -35.26
CA THR A 18 -10.69 11.54 -35.33
C THR A 18 -10.39 12.50 -34.18
N ASP A 19 -11.29 13.44 -33.88
CA ASP A 19 -11.00 14.53 -32.94
C ASP A 19 -11.60 14.31 -31.54
N LEU A 20 -12.78 13.68 -31.41
CA LEU A 20 -13.39 13.42 -30.10
C LEU A 20 -12.65 12.32 -29.33
N LEU A 21 -12.26 11.23 -29.99
CA LEU A 21 -11.57 10.12 -29.34
C LEU A 21 -10.24 10.56 -28.73
N MET A 22 -9.49 11.40 -29.46
CA MET A 22 -8.23 11.96 -28.98
C MET A 22 -8.43 12.87 -27.76
N GLY A 23 -9.49 13.68 -27.77
CA GLY A 23 -9.87 14.52 -26.63
C GLY A 23 -10.22 13.69 -25.38
N ILE A 24 -11.03 12.64 -25.52
CA ILE A 24 -11.38 11.74 -24.42
C ILE A 24 -10.14 11.00 -23.91
N ALA A 25 -9.30 10.48 -24.81
CA ALA A 25 -8.07 9.79 -24.45
C ALA A 25 -7.12 10.68 -23.63
N MET A 26 -6.93 11.92 -24.07
CA MET A 26 -6.09 12.89 -23.35
C MET A 26 -6.71 13.27 -21.99
N GLY A 27 -8.03 13.48 -21.93
CA GLY A 27 -8.74 13.78 -20.69
C GLY A 27 -8.64 12.65 -19.67
N MET A 28 -8.84 11.40 -20.10
CA MET A 28 -8.67 10.22 -19.24
C MET A 28 -7.23 10.07 -18.76
N ALA A 29 -6.23 10.27 -19.63
CA ALA A 29 -4.83 10.20 -19.25
C ALA A 29 -4.47 11.22 -18.17
N VAL A 30 -4.90 12.48 -18.35
CA VAL A 30 -4.68 13.55 -17.35
C VAL A 30 -5.43 13.25 -16.06
N ALA A 31 -6.66 12.76 -16.13
CA ALA A 31 -7.45 12.40 -14.95
C ALA A 31 -6.80 11.26 -14.15
N ILE A 32 -6.37 10.19 -14.82
CA ILE A 32 -5.63 9.09 -14.18
C ILE A 32 -4.35 9.62 -13.54
N PHE A 33 -3.56 10.43 -14.27
CA PHE A 33 -2.35 11.04 -13.73
C PHE A 33 -2.63 11.87 -12.47
N PHE A 34 -3.68 12.70 -12.48
CA PHE A 34 -4.06 13.52 -11.33
C PHE A 34 -4.51 12.68 -10.13
N VAL A 35 -5.33 11.65 -10.37
CA VAL A 35 -5.78 10.73 -9.33
C VAL A 35 -4.57 10.02 -8.70
N LEU A 36 -3.65 9.50 -9.52
CA LEU A 36 -2.43 8.86 -9.04
C LEU A 36 -1.54 9.83 -8.27
N TYR A 37 -1.30 11.04 -8.81
CA TYR A 37 -0.47 12.06 -8.16
C TYR A 37 -1.05 12.49 -6.81
N ASN A 38 -2.37 12.64 -6.73
CA ASN A 38 -3.04 13.07 -5.50
C ASN A 38 -3.15 11.93 -4.47
N ASN A 39 -3.36 10.69 -4.91
CA ASN A 39 -3.37 9.51 -4.05
C ASN A 39 -1.97 9.21 -3.47
N TYR A 40 -0.91 9.45 -4.23
CA TYR A 40 0.48 9.34 -3.76
C TYR A 40 0.78 10.22 -2.54
N LYS A 41 0.03 11.31 -2.31
CA LYS A 41 0.35 12.30 -1.29
C LYS A 41 -0.09 11.98 0.14
N LYS A 42 -0.93 10.97 0.41
CA LYS A 42 -1.45 10.75 1.79
C LYS A 42 -1.61 9.28 2.20
N PRO A 43 -0.54 8.60 2.63
CA PRO A 43 -0.60 7.24 3.18
C PRO A 43 -0.83 7.18 4.70
N TYR A 44 -0.62 8.30 5.41
CA TYR A 44 -0.66 8.37 6.87
C TYR A 44 -0.95 9.80 7.31
N PHE A 45 -1.53 9.97 8.50
CA PHE A 45 -1.80 11.29 9.07
C PHE A 45 -0.56 11.79 9.81
N PHE A 46 0.07 12.84 9.27
CA PHE A 46 1.11 13.60 9.94
C PHE A 46 0.54 14.97 10.28
N TYR A 47 0.52 15.34 11.57
CA TYR A 47 0.10 16.66 12.02
C TYR A 47 1.33 17.45 12.52
N PRO A 48 2.19 17.96 11.62
CA PRO A 48 3.37 18.73 12.02
C PRO A 48 3.01 20.04 12.75
N GLU A 49 1.79 20.55 12.54
CA GLU A 49 1.30 21.81 13.11
C GLU A 49 1.01 21.74 14.63
N LYS A 50 1.09 20.56 15.25
CA LYS A 50 0.94 20.38 16.70
C LYS A 50 2.22 19.99 17.43
N HIS A 51 3.32 19.79 16.74
CA HIS A 51 4.57 19.35 17.36
C HIS A 51 5.18 20.46 18.22
N ARG A 52 5.08 20.30 19.54
CA ARG A 52 5.90 21.02 20.52
C ARG A 52 7.23 20.27 20.68
N ASP A 53 8.32 21.00 20.89
CA ASP A 53 9.61 20.40 21.22
C ASP A 53 9.47 19.43 22.40
N GLY A 54 9.78 18.15 22.18
CA GLY A 54 9.65 17.07 23.17
C GLY A 54 8.42 16.16 23.01
N GLU A 55 7.47 16.46 22.12
CA GLU A 55 6.34 15.58 21.86
C GLU A 55 6.67 14.46 20.85
N PRO A 56 6.19 13.23 21.07
CA PRO A 56 6.46 12.10 20.18
C PRO A 56 5.81 12.32 18.80
N ILE A 57 6.57 12.00 17.76
CA ILE A 57 6.09 11.95 16.38
C ILE A 57 5.23 10.70 16.19
N ARG A 58 3.91 10.87 16.10
CA ARG A 58 2.99 9.77 15.83
C ARG A 58 2.72 9.63 14.33
N ILE A 59 2.88 8.42 13.82
CA ILE A 59 2.56 7.99 12.46
C ILE A 59 1.40 7.00 12.57
N GLU A 60 0.20 7.44 12.24
CA GLU A 60 -0.99 6.58 12.19
C GLU A 60 -1.10 5.92 10.81
N LEU A 61 -0.97 4.59 10.78
CA LEU A 61 -1.14 3.78 9.57
C LEU A 61 -2.62 3.70 9.18
N ALA A 62 -2.87 3.67 7.87
CA ALA A 62 -4.22 3.47 7.33
C ALA A 62 -4.78 2.07 7.66
N GLU A 63 -6.09 1.89 7.45
CA GLU A 63 -6.77 0.59 7.57
C GLU A 63 -6.19 -0.44 6.59
N ASP A 64 -5.98 -0.02 5.34
CA ASP A 64 -5.29 -0.80 4.31
C ASP A 64 -4.01 -0.09 3.88
N VAL A 65 -2.88 -0.71 4.19
CA VAL A 65 -1.55 -0.23 3.80
C VAL A 65 -1.03 -1.11 2.67
N THR A 66 -0.99 -0.57 1.46
CA THR A 66 -0.68 -1.27 0.20
C THR A 66 0.74 -0.97 -0.29
N PHE A 67 1.23 -1.75 -1.27
CA PHE A 67 2.47 -1.45 -1.98
C PHE A 67 2.56 -0.01 -2.52
N LEU A 68 1.45 0.62 -2.92
CA LEU A 68 1.46 2.01 -3.40
C LEU A 68 1.89 3.01 -2.31
N ASN A 69 1.74 2.64 -1.04
CA ASN A 69 2.15 3.45 0.11
C ASN A 69 3.66 3.36 0.41
N LYS A 70 4.36 2.38 -0.16
CA LYS A 70 5.79 2.07 0.06
C LYS A 70 6.69 3.30 -0.01
N ALA A 71 6.63 4.02 -1.14
CA ALA A 71 7.52 5.15 -1.41
C ALA A 71 7.34 6.32 -0.42
N SER A 72 6.10 6.63 -0.08
CA SER A 72 5.79 7.74 0.83
C SER A 72 6.10 7.39 2.28
N ILE A 73 5.83 6.15 2.73
CA ILE A 73 6.24 5.68 4.07
C ILE A 73 7.77 5.72 4.18
N MET A 74 8.49 5.17 3.20
CA MET A 74 9.96 5.20 3.20
C MET A 74 10.51 6.63 3.22
N GLN A 75 9.96 7.54 2.42
CA GLN A 75 10.36 8.95 2.44
C GLN A 75 10.18 9.54 3.84
N THR A 76 9.05 9.28 4.47
CA THR A 76 8.72 9.80 5.80
C THR A 76 9.70 9.33 6.87
N LEU A 77 9.93 8.02 6.93
CA LEU A 77 10.84 7.39 7.88
C LEU A 77 12.29 7.87 7.68
N ASN A 78 12.71 8.11 6.44
CA ASN A 78 14.03 8.64 6.13
C ASN A 78 14.26 10.06 6.64
N HIS A 79 13.22 10.90 6.65
CA HIS A 79 13.29 12.30 7.09
C HIS A 79 13.05 12.49 8.59
N MET A 80 12.92 11.40 9.37
CA MET A 80 12.75 11.50 10.82
C MET A 80 13.95 12.17 11.49
N PRO A 81 13.73 13.19 12.35
CA PRO A 81 14.81 13.86 13.07
C PRO A 81 15.57 12.89 13.98
N THR A 82 16.90 13.04 14.03
CA THR A 82 17.77 12.35 15.00
C THR A 82 17.39 12.74 16.42
N GLY A 83 17.39 11.79 17.36
CA GLY A 83 17.02 12.05 18.75
C GLY A 83 15.51 12.18 19.01
N SER A 84 14.67 11.95 18.01
CA SER A 84 13.21 12.02 18.15
C SER A 84 12.62 10.75 18.76
N LYS A 85 11.45 10.87 19.37
CA LYS A 85 10.58 9.75 19.74
C LYS A 85 9.53 9.57 18.66
N VAL A 86 9.40 8.37 18.11
CA VAL A 86 8.48 8.02 17.02
C VAL A 86 7.55 6.90 17.47
N ILE A 87 6.25 7.08 17.26
CA ILE A 87 5.22 6.07 17.52
C ILE A 87 4.60 5.66 16.19
N ILE A 88 4.74 4.40 15.81
CA ILE A 88 4.03 3.83 14.66
C ILE A 88 2.76 3.14 15.18
N ASP A 89 1.62 3.75 14.89
CA ASP A 89 0.30 3.29 15.34
C ASP A 89 -0.41 2.55 14.20
N ALA A 90 -0.52 1.22 14.37
CA ALA A 90 -1.23 0.31 13.49
C ALA A 90 -2.53 -0.20 14.11
N SER A 91 -3.07 0.46 15.15
CA SER A 91 -4.26 -0.01 15.89
C SER A 91 -5.52 -0.14 15.05
N LYS A 92 -5.60 0.60 13.94
CA LYS A 92 -6.69 0.55 12.97
C LYS A 92 -6.33 -0.22 11.71
N THR A 93 -5.10 -0.69 11.58
CA THR A 93 -4.64 -1.39 10.37
C THR A 93 -5.18 -2.81 10.34
N VAL A 94 -5.89 -3.14 9.27
CA VAL A 94 -6.46 -4.46 8.99
C VAL A 94 -5.55 -5.24 8.07
N ASN A 95 -5.05 -4.60 7.00
CA ASN A 95 -4.15 -5.21 6.04
C ASN A 95 -2.89 -4.37 5.87
N ILE A 96 -1.73 -5.03 5.84
CA ILE A 96 -0.45 -4.40 5.53
C ILE A 96 0.30 -5.24 4.51
N ASP A 97 0.79 -4.57 3.48
CA ASP A 97 1.62 -5.16 2.45
C ASP A 97 2.99 -5.59 3.04
N PRO A 98 3.49 -6.80 2.71
CA PRO A 98 4.79 -7.28 3.18
C PRO A 98 5.95 -6.32 2.88
N ASP A 99 5.91 -5.60 1.76
CA ASP A 99 6.95 -4.65 1.38
C ASP A 99 6.99 -3.42 2.30
N VAL A 100 5.86 -3.08 2.91
CA VAL A 100 5.80 -1.98 3.90
C VAL A 100 6.29 -2.45 5.26
N ILE A 101 6.03 -3.71 5.63
CA ILE A 101 6.62 -4.30 6.84
C ILE A 101 8.14 -4.28 6.75
N GLU A 102 8.71 -4.65 5.60
CA GLU A 102 10.16 -4.62 5.36
C GLU A 102 10.74 -3.22 5.62
N ILE A 103 10.12 -2.17 5.07
CA ILE A 103 10.55 -0.79 5.30
C ILE A 103 10.50 -0.38 6.78
N ILE A 104 9.46 -0.81 7.50
CA ILE A 104 9.32 -0.51 8.92
C ILE A 104 10.43 -1.21 9.73
N GLU A 105 10.78 -2.45 9.38
CA GLU A 105 11.88 -3.17 10.03
C GLU A 105 13.25 -2.58 9.68
N ASP A 106 13.46 -2.16 8.44
CA ASP A 106 14.68 -1.44 8.03
C ASP A 106 14.81 -0.11 8.80
N PHE A 107 13.71 0.62 8.96
CA PHE A 107 13.69 1.84 9.77
C PHE A 107 14.02 1.53 11.23
N ARG A 108 13.45 0.47 11.81
CA ARG A 108 13.76 0.01 13.16
C ARG A 108 15.24 -0.31 13.36
N GLN A 109 15.91 -0.86 12.36
CA GLN A 109 17.36 -1.06 12.41
C GLN A 109 18.11 0.28 12.35
N SER A 110 17.62 1.22 11.54
CA SER A 110 18.22 2.55 11.38
C SER A 110 18.13 3.43 12.64
N THR A 111 17.14 3.18 13.53
CA THR A 111 16.93 4.00 14.73
C THR A 111 18.09 3.94 15.72
N GLN A 112 18.83 2.81 15.75
CA GLN A 112 20.03 2.67 16.58
C GLN A 112 21.10 3.70 16.22
N TYR A 113 21.26 3.99 14.92
CA TYR A 113 22.24 4.95 14.43
C TYR A 113 21.75 6.40 14.51
N LYS A 114 20.43 6.61 14.43
CA LYS A 114 19.79 7.93 14.52
C LYS A 114 19.36 8.33 15.94
N ASN A 115 19.63 7.50 16.94
CA ASN A 115 19.16 7.69 18.32
C ASN A 115 17.65 7.99 18.40
N ILE A 116 16.84 7.25 17.63
CA ILE A 116 15.38 7.41 17.59
C ILE A 116 14.76 6.40 18.55
N GLU A 117 13.91 6.86 19.46
CA GLU A 117 13.10 5.98 20.30
C GLU A 117 11.86 5.56 19.51
N LEU A 118 11.72 4.27 19.23
CA LEU A 118 10.63 3.74 18.40
C LEU A 118 9.66 2.90 19.23
N GLU A 119 8.40 3.28 19.24
CA GLU A 119 7.29 2.53 19.82
C GLU A 119 6.30 2.07 18.75
N PHE A 120 5.72 0.89 18.95
CA PHE A 120 4.70 0.32 18.07
C PHE A 120 3.41 0.11 18.84
N GLU A 121 2.29 0.57 18.28
CA GLU A 121 0.95 0.34 18.81
C GLU A 121 0.11 -0.46 17.81
N GLY A 122 -0.74 -1.36 18.30
CA GLY A 122 -1.74 -2.02 17.46
C GLY A 122 -1.25 -3.08 16.46
N LEU A 123 0.07 -3.23 16.28
CA LEU A 123 0.69 -4.29 15.47
C LEU A 123 0.52 -5.66 16.14
N THR A 124 -0.68 -6.22 16.07
CA THR A 124 -0.87 -7.66 16.26
C THR A 124 -0.42 -8.33 14.97
N VAL A 125 0.89 -8.49 14.78
CA VAL A 125 1.44 -9.28 13.68
C VAL A 125 0.89 -10.70 13.83
N LYS A 126 -0.21 -11.02 13.15
CA LYS A 126 -0.60 -12.40 12.90
C LYS A 126 0.49 -12.96 12.00
N ARG A 127 1.53 -13.52 12.61
CA ARG A 127 2.47 -14.39 11.90
C ARG A 127 1.62 -15.49 11.30
N THR A 128 1.36 -15.45 10.00
CA THR A 128 0.84 -16.61 9.29
C THR A 128 1.79 -17.75 9.65
N PRO A 129 1.31 -18.81 10.34
CA PRO A 129 2.18 -19.92 10.65
C PRO A 129 2.70 -20.45 9.31
N THR A 130 4.02 -20.40 9.14
CA THR A 130 4.70 -20.95 7.97
C THR A 130 4.20 -22.39 7.80
N LEU A 131 3.80 -22.78 6.58
CA LEU A 131 3.27 -24.12 6.29
C LEU A 131 4.15 -25.25 6.85
N ALA A 132 5.46 -25.01 6.96
CA ALA A 132 6.40 -25.94 7.59
C ALA A 132 6.03 -26.30 9.06
N LYS A 133 5.52 -25.36 9.86
CA LYS A 133 5.11 -25.63 11.25
C LYS A 133 3.80 -26.38 11.34
N GLU A 134 2.82 -26.03 10.50
CA GLU A 134 1.55 -26.77 10.41
C GLU A 134 1.77 -28.19 9.90
N PHE A 135 2.63 -28.37 8.90
CA PHE A 135 3.03 -29.69 8.40
C PHE A 135 3.77 -30.51 9.46
N THR A 136 4.70 -29.89 10.21
CA THR A 136 5.42 -30.59 11.30
C THR A 136 4.47 -30.99 12.43
N GLN A 137 3.48 -30.16 12.77
CA GLN A 137 2.43 -30.54 13.73
C GLN A 137 1.51 -31.62 13.17
N PHE A 138 1.12 -31.55 11.89
CA PHE A 138 0.25 -32.54 11.26
C PHE A 138 0.91 -33.93 11.18
N VAL A 139 2.19 -33.97 10.79
CA VAL A 139 2.98 -35.22 10.73
C VAL A 139 3.36 -35.70 12.14
N GLY A 140 3.71 -34.78 13.05
CA GLY A 140 4.11 -35.11 14.42
C GLY A 140 2.98 -35.62 15.31
N ASN A 141 1.71 -35.32 14.99
CA ASN A 141 0.55 -35.72 15.78
C ASN A 141 -0.08 -37.06 15.33
N GLY A 142 0.68 -37.92 14.63
CA GLY A 142 0.26 -39.28 14.22
C GLY A 142 -0.78 -39.35 13.10
N ASN A 143 -1.47 -38.25 12.79
CA ASN A 143 -2.52 -38.19 11.77
C ASN A 143 -2.00 -38.18 10.32
N GLY A 144 -0.71 -37.93 10.11
CA GLY A 144 -0.11 -37.94 8.77
C GLY A 144 0.05 -39.33 8.16
N GLN A 145 0.18 -40.39 8.97
CA GLN A 145 0.35 -41.76 8.46
C GLN A 145 -0.96 -42.36 7.93
N SER A 146 -2.10 -42.05 8.54
CA SER A 146 -3.41 -42.59 8.11
C SER A 146 -3.85 -42.08 6.74
N VAL A 147 -3.44 -40.86 6.36
CA VAL A 147 -3.73 -40.29 5.04
C VAL A 147 -2.91 -40.99 3.95
N LEU A 148 -1.64 -41.32 4.22
CA LEU A 148 -0.80 -42.02 3.24
C LEU A 148 -1.19 -43.49 3.06
N GLU A 149 -1.68 -44.16 4.11
CA GLU A 149 -2.24 -45.51 4.02
C GLU A 149 -3.59 -45.55 3.28
N SER A 150 -4.39 -44.48 3.31
CA SER A 150 -5.67 -44.41 2.60
C SER A 150 -5.55 -44.16 1.09
N MET A 151 -4.33 -43.88 0.61
CA MET A 151 -4.02 -43.59 -0.80
C MET A 151 -3.34 -44.76 -1.53
N ASN A 152 -3.23 -45.93 -0.88
CA ASN A 152 -2.69 -47.18 -1.42
C ASN A 152 -3.74 -48.29 -1.37
#